data_AF-A0A177LII9-F1
#
_entry.id   AF-A0A177LII9-F1
#
_cell.length_a   1.000
_cell.length_b   1.000
_cell.length_c   1.000
_cell.angle_alpha   90.00
_cell.angle_beta   90.00
_cell.angle_gamma   90.00
#
_symmetry.space_group_name_H-M   'P 1'
#
loop_
_entity.id
_entity.type
_entity.pdbx_description
1 polymer ?
#
loop_
_entity_poly.entity_id
_entity_poly.type
_entity_poly.pdbx_seq_one_letter_code
_entity_poly.pdbx_strand_id
1 'polypeptide(L)'
;MKIKILFFVFLLVNAGIMLAQLPLKLYIVGSSAPTGWQITKALAFETVSSGLYKYSGPLFAGEYKFANSQDNCWCQDFYVKDPNDATKVISNGP
;
A
#
# COMPACT_ATOMS: atom_id res chain seq x y z
N MET A 1 31.63 45.55 24.04
CA MET A 1 30.26 45.03 24.03
C MET A 1 29.97 44.45 22.64
N LYS A 2 30.17 43.14 22.45
CA LYS A 2 30.05 42.46 21.14
C LYS A 2 28.68 41.80 21.05
N ILE A 3 27.78 42.41 20.30
CA ILE A 3 26.46 41.86 19.97
C ILE A 3 26.69 40.79 18.89
N LYS A 4 26.63 39.51 19.29
CA LYS A 4 26.56 38.38 18.36
C LYS A 4 25.09 38.19 17.99
N ILE A 5 24.68 38.79 16.87
CA ILE A 5 23.42 38.44 16.22
C ILE A 5 23.61 37.02 15.69
N LEU A 6 23.09 36.07 16.46
CA LEU A 6 22.95 34.68 16.07
C LEU A 6 21.92 34.64 14.94
N PHE A 7 22.38 34.69 13.69
CA PHE A 7 21.56 34.36 12.53
C PHE A 7 21.12 32.91 12.68
N PHE A 8 19.89 32.72 13.12
CA PHE A 8 19.22 31.43 13.19
C PHE A 8 18.96 30.99 11.74
N VAL A 9 19.94 30.31 11.15
CA VAL A 9 19.75 29.61 9.88
C VAL A 9 18.80 28.46 10.18
N PHE A 10 17.50 28.67 9.92
CA PHE A 10 16.54 27.58 9.86
C PHE A 10 16.76 26.88 8.51
N LEU A 11 17.77 26.02 8.46
CA LEU A 11 17.99 25.11 7.35
C LEU A 11 16.86 24.09 7.44
N LEU A 12 15.77 24.35 6.70
CA LEU A 12 14.76 23.33 6.40
C LEU A 12 15.49 22.25 5.62
N VAL A 13 15.99 21.25 6.35
CA VAL A 13 16.31 19.96 5.76
C VAL A 13 14.98 19.41 5.30
N ASN A 14 14.65 19.65 4.03
CA ASN A 14 13.55 18.99 3.36
C ASN A 14 13.97 17.53 3.07
N ALA A 15 14.37 16.82 4.12
CA ALA A 15 14.28 15.37 4.12
C ALA A 15 12.77 15.14 4.16
N GLY A 16 12.16 14.98 2.99
CA GLY A 16 10.77 14.59 2.88
C GLY A 16 10.62 13.34 3.74
N ILE A 17 10.03 13.49 4.92
CA ILE A 17 9.60 12.37 5.72
C ILE A 17 8.52 11.73 4.85
N MET A 18 8.89 10.67 4.13
CA MET A 18 7.93 9.82 3.46
C MET A 18 7.14 9.13 4.56
N LEU A 19 6.09 9.79 5.04
CA LEU A 19 5.07 9.09 5.80
C LEU A 19 4.51 8.04 4.84
N ALA A 20 4.76 6.76 5.15
CA ALA A 20 4.16 5.66 4.42
C ALA A 20 2.64 5.77 4.59
N GLN A 21 1.99 6.38 3.61
CA GLN A 21 0.55 6.57 3.62
C GLN A 21 -0.11 5.27 3.18
N LEU A 22 -1.02 4.75 4.00
CA LEU A 22 -1.79 3.57 3.65
C LEU A 22 -2.72 3.86 2.46
N PRO A 23 -2.92 2.89 1.56
CA PRO A 23 -3.62 3.11 0.31
C PRO A 23 -5.09 3.45 0.56
N LEU A 24 -5.61 4.55 -0.03
CA LEU A 24 -7.01 4.94 0.16
C LEU A 24 -8.01 3.90 -0.35
N LYS A 25 -7.59 3.11 -1.36
CA LYS A 25 -8.35 2.02 -1.95
C LYS A 25 -7.46 0.79 -2.06
N LEU A 26 -8.04 -0.38 -1.81
CA LEU A 26 -7.36 -1.65 -1.92
C LEU A 26 -8.21 -2.60 -2.75
N TYR A 27 -7.56 -3.41 -3.59
CA TYR A 27 -8.21 -4.39 -4.44
C TYR A 27 -7.54 -5.74 -4.28
N ILE A 28 -8.27 -6.85 -4.43
CA ILE A 28 -7.68 -8.19 -4.52
C ILE A 28 -7.65 -8.67 -5.97
N VAL A 29 -6.51 -9.23 -6.36
CA VAL A 29 -6.24 -9.85 -7.66
C VAL A 29 -5.46 -11.15 -7.43
N GLY A 30 -5.74 -12.19 -8.22
CA GLY A 30 -5.08 -13.49 -8.07
C GLY A 30 -5.99 -14.67 -8.40
N SER A 31 -5.43 -15.88 -8.40
CA SER A 31 -6.20 -17.11 -8.66
C SER A 31 -7.27 -17.41 -7.60
N SER A 32 -7.13 -16.84 -6.40
CA SER A 32 -8.17 -16.87 -5.36
C SER A 32 -9.37 -15.95 -5.64
N ALA A 33 -9.20 -14.92 -6.48
CA ALA A 33 -10.28 -14.01 -6.83
C ALA A 33 -11.10 -14.56 -8.01
N PRO A 34 -12.44 -14.44 -8.02
CA PRO A 34 -13.28 -14.78 -9.16
C PRO A 34 -12.88 -14.13 -10.50
N THR A 35 -12.20 -12.99 -10.45
CA THR A 35 -11.71 -12.27 -11.64
C THR A 35 -10.29 -12.65 -12.04
N GLY A 36 -9.64 -13.56 -11.30
CA GLY A 36 -8.30 -14.05 -11.59
C GLY A 36 -7.23 -12.94 -11.53
N TRP A 37 -6.25 -13.05 -12.43
CA TRP A 37 -5.14 -12.09 -12.57
C TRP A 37 -5.48 -10.86 -13.45
N GLN A 38 -6.76 -10.47 -13.54
CA GLN A 38 -7.21 -9.32 -14.33
C GLN A 38 -7.25 -8.05 -13.47
N ILE A 39 -6.18 -7.25 -13.44
CA ILE A 39 -6.07 -6.06 -12.58
C ILE A 39 -7.21 -5.05 -12.82
N THR A 40 -7.56 -4.82 -14.09
CA THR A 40 -8.65 -3.91 -14.48
C THR A 40 -10.03 -4.34 -13.96
N LYS A 41 -10.14 -5.58 -13.47
CA LYS A 41 -11.33 -6.17 -12.84
C LYS A 41 -11.05 -6.67 -11.42
N ALA A 42 -9.98 -6.19 -10.77
CA ALA A 42 -9.67 -6.56 -9.40
C ALA A 42 -10.82 -6.16 -8.46
N LEU A 43 -11.10 -6.98 -7.45
CA LEU A 43 -12.27 -6.79 -6.60
C LEU A 43 -11.94 -5.79 -5.49
N ALA A 44 -12.73 -4.72 -5.39
CA ALA A 44 -12.49 -3.64 -4.44
C ALA A 44 -12.88 -4.02 -3.01
N PHE A 45 -12.12 -3.52 -2.04
CA PHE A 45 -12.48 -3.56 -0.63
C PHE A 45 -13.31 -2.34 -0.25
N GLU A 46 -14.14 -2.51 0.77
CA GLU A 46 -14.71 -1.40 1.55
C GLU A 46 -13.61 -0.84 2.47
N THR A 47 -13.27 0.44 2.32
CA THR A 47 -12.38 1.13 3.27
C THR A 47 -13.21 1.50 4.51
N VAL A 48 -12.97 0.81 5.62
CA VAL A 48 -13.67 1.05 6.90
C VAL A 48 -13.02 2.23 7.64
N SER A 49 -11.69 2.25 7.68
CA SER A 49 -10.89 3.35 8.21
C SER A 49 -9.46 3.27 7.64
N SER A 50 -8.59 4.22 7.98
CA SER A 50 -7.19 4.20 7.52
C SER A 50 -6.50 2.88 7.91
N GLY A 51 -6.14 2.06 6.93
CA GLY A 51 -5.51 0.76 7.15
C GLY A 51 -6.45 -0.39 7.49
N LEU A 52 -7.76 -0.14 7.59
CA LEU A 52 -8.76 -1.18 7.83
C LEU A 52 -9.67 -1.32 6.60
N TYR A 53 -9.52 -2.44 5.91
CA TYR A 53 -10.28 -2.77 4.72
C TYR A 53 -11.12 -4.02 4.98
N LYS A 54 -12.33 -4.05 4.45
CA LYS A 54 -13.24 -5.18 4.54
C LYS A 54 -13.61 -5.64 3.14
N TYR A 55 -13.49 -6.93 2.91
CA TYR A 55 -14.00 -7.57 1.70
C TYR A 55 -15.16 -8.49 2.06
N SER A 56 -16.20 -8.49 1.24
CA SER A 56 -17.38 -9.35 1.39
C SER A 56 -17.73 -9.91 0.02
N GLY A 57 -17.38 -11.17 -0.20
CA GLY A 57 -17.54 -11.84 -1.49
C GLY A 57 -16.85 -13.20 -1.51
N PRO A 58 -17.05 -13.98 -2.58
CA PRO A 58 -16.43 -15.28 -2.72
C PRO A 58 -14.93 -15.16 -2.96
N LEU A 59 -14.16 -16.00 -2.27
CA LEU A 59 -12.75 -16.27 -2.55
C LEU A 59 -12.56 -17.78 -2.68
N PHE A 60 -11.59 -18.16 -3.48
CA PHE A 60 -11.20 -19.54 -3.73
C PHE A 60 -9.82 -19.83 -3.16
N ALA A 61 -9.47 -21.11 -3.04
CA ALA A 61 -8.09 -21.49 -2.75
C ALA A 61 -7.18 -21.04 -3.89
N GLY A 62 -6.07 -20.38 -3.57
CA GLY A 62 -5.13 -19.88 -4.55
C GLY A 62 -4.30 -18.71 -4.04
N GLU A 63 -3.60 -18.07 -4.95
CA GLU A 63 -2.74 -16.93 -4.67
C GLU A 63 -3.53 -15.62 -4.75
N TYR A 64 -3.02 -14.61 -4.06
CA TYR A 64 -3.51 -13.24 -4.16
C TYR A 64 -2.41 -12.22 -3.96
N LYS A 65 -2.65 -11.04 -4.52
CA LYS A 65 -1.99 -9.78 -4.18
C LYS A 65 -3.06 -8.75 -3.89
N PHE A 66 -2.73 -7.78 -3.04
CA PHE A 66 -3.55 -6.58 -2.91
C PHE A 66 -2.97 -5.46 -3.76
N ALA A 67 -3.71 -4.97 -4.73
CA ALA A 67 -3.30 -3.86 -5.58
C ALA A 67 -3.76 -2.53 -4.96
N ASN A 68 -2.95 -1.47 -5.12
CA ASN A 68 -3.34 -0.12 -4.72
C ASN A 68 -4.24 0.58 -5.78
N SER A 69 -4.33 0.04 -7.00
CA SER A 69 -5.16 0.56 -8.08
C SER A 69 -5.69 -0.56 -9.01
N GLN A 70 -6.53 -0.20 -9.97
CA GLN A 70 -6.94 -1.08 -11.08
C GLN A 70 -6.22 -0.71 -12.38
N ASP A 71 -5.15 0.09 -12.31
CA ASP A 71 -4.36 0.44 -13.47
C ASP A 71 -3.78 -0.84 -14.07
N ASN A 72 -3.84 -0.96 -15.40
CA ASN A 72 -3.36 -2.15 -16.10
C ASN A 72 -1.82 -2.21 -16.18
N CYS A 73 -1.13 -1.83 -15.09
CA CYS A 73 0.31 -1.92 -14.96
C CYS A 73 0.68 -2.82 -13.79
N TRP A 74 1.58 -3.76 -14.02
CA TRP A 74 2.23 -4.53 -12.94
C TRP A 74 3.37 -3.75 -12.27
N CYS A 75 3.60 -2.50 -12.69
CA CYS A 75 4.57 -1.56 -12.11
C CYS A 75 4.01 -0.73 -10.94
N GLN A 76 2.78 -1.03 -10.50
CA GLN A 76 2.16 -0.40 -9.33
C GLN A 76 2.58 -1.11 -8.04
N ASP A 77 2.25 -0.51 -6.90
CA ASP A 77 2.50 -1.17 -5.62
C ASP A 77 1.51 -2.30 -5.38
N PHE A 78 2.05 -3.45 -4.97
CA PHE A 78 1.28 -4.58 -4.50
C PHE A 78 1.65 -4.91 -3.07
N TYR A 79 0.68 -5.34 -2.30
CA TYR A 79 0.89 -5.91 -0.99
C TYR A 79 0.70 -7.42 -1.04
N VAL A 80 1.68 -8.15 -0.52
CA VAL A 80 1.68 -9.63 -0.53
C VAL A 80 1.94 -10.17 0.86
N LYS A 81 1.54 -11.41 1.09
CA LYS A 81 1.85 -12.12 2.34
C LYS A 81 3.37 -12.17 2.53
N ASP A 82 3.83 -11.90 3.75
CA ASP A 82 5.25 -12.04 4.09
C ASP A 82 5.68 -13.53 4.01
N PRO A 83 6.83 -13.82 3.39
CA PRO A 83 7.32 -15.19 3.21
C PRO A 83 7.77 -15.84 4.53
N ASN A 84 8.18 -15.04 5.52
CA ASN A 84 8.71 -15.48 6.81
C ASN A 84 7.67 -15.38 7.93
N ASP A 85 6.63 -14.56 7.77
CA ASP A 85 5.61 -14.33 8.80
C ASP A 85 4.20 -14.32 8.20
N ALA A 86 3.45 -15.40 8.43
CA ALA A 86 2.09 -15.52 7.89
C ALA A 86 1.08 -14.51 8.42
N THR A 87 1.43 -13.77 9.48
CA THR A 87 0.57 -12.72 10.06
C THR A 87 0.83 -11.33 9.45
N LYS A 88 1.83 -11.21 8.57
CA LYS A 88 2.24 -9.94 7.98
C LYS A 88 1.97 -9.88 6.49
N VAL A 89 1.80 -8.65 6.04
CA VAL A 89 1.70 -8.26 4.64
C VAL A 89 2.79 -7.21 4.39
N ILE A 90 3.56 -7.38 3.32
CA ILE A 90 4.66 -6.50 2.92
C ILE A 90 4.35 -5.82 1.59
N SER A 91 4.84 -4.58 1.44
CA SER A 91 4.80 -3.86 0.17
C SER A 91 5.84 -4.40 -0.79
N ASN A 92 5.45 -4.58 -2.06
CA ASN A 92 6.29 -5.01 -3.17
C ASN A 92 7.18 -6.19 -2.80
N GLY A 93 6.55 -7.29 -2.35
CA GLY A 93 7.27 -8.51 -1.96
C GLY A 93 8.24 -9.02 -3.02
N PRO A 94 9.09 -10.00 -2.66
CA PRO A 94 10.28 -10.38 -3.43
C PRO A 94 10.00 -10.77 -4.89
#